data_AF-A0A7X3XPH8-F1
#
_entry.id   AF-A0A7X3XPH8-F1
#
_cell.length_a   1.000
_cell.length_b   1.000
_cell.length_c   1.000
_cell.angle_alpha   90.00
_cell.angle_beta   90.00
_cell.angle_gamma   90.00
#
_symmetry.space_group_name_H-M   'P 1'
#
loop_
_entity.id
_entity.type
_entity.pdbx_description
1 polymer ?
#
loop_
_entity_poly.entity_id
_entity_poly.type
_entity_poly.pdbx_seq_one_letter_code
_entity_poly.pdbx_strand_id
1 'polypeptide(L)'
;MAVLKRIIGIVLIVIAAIVAIQTVLEPIYHTSTEESPHSSAWDYINWLSVISIIVGVIFGYIRMSRAGADSSVQEFIAANTMFYGFMFVAIIFLWNWFGISDVGSDFTAVGHNTRSLVWILFDATLPLLNGAMGMHLIRSSASE
;
A
#
# COMPACT_ATOMS: atom_id res chain seq x y z
N MET A 1 13.65 -15.05 -13.36
CA MET A 1 12.47 -14.29 -12.87
C MET A 1 12.08 -14.67 -11.44
N ALA A 2 12.12 -15.97 -11.09
CA ALA A 2 11.81 -16.48 -9.74
C ALA A 2 12.52 -15.73 -8.59
N VAL A 3 13.86 -15.58 -8.65
CA VAL A 3 14.62 -14.89 -7.58
C VAL A 3 14.15 -13.44 -7.37
N LEU A 4 13.90 -12.71 -8.46
CA LEU A 4 13.41 -11.33 -8.39
C LEU A 4 12.02 -11.26 -7.74
N LYS A 5 11.08 -12.11 -8.14
CA LYS A 5 9.74 -12.20 -7.52
C LYS A 5 9.85 -12.50 -6.03
N ARG A 6 10.74 -13.41 -5.63
CA ARG A 6 10.95 -13.75 -4.22
C ARG A 6 11.48 -12.57 -3.41
N ILE A 7 12.50 -11.87 -3.92
CA ILE A 7 13.07 -10.67 -3.27
C ILE A 7 11.98 -9.61 -3.10
N ILE A 8 11.25 -9.32 -4.17
CA ILE A 8 10.17 -8.33 -4.16
C ILE A 8 9.08 -8.74 -3.16
N GLY A 9 8.70 -10.02 -3.13
CA GLY A 9 7.70 -10.51 -2.21
C GLY A 9 8.11 -10.36 -0.74
N ILE A 10 9.38 -10.60 -0.42
CA ILE A 10 9.94 -10.35 0.92
C ILE A 10 9.90 -8.86 1.24
N VAL A 11 10.32 -7.99 0.31
CA VAL A 11 10.31 -6.53 0.50
C VAL A 11 8.89 -6.03 0.80
N LEU A 12 7.88 -6.49 0.05
CA LEU A 12 6.48 -6.11 0.30
C LEU A 12 6.01 -6.54 1.69
N ILE A 13 6.34 -7.75 2.13
CA ILE A 13 6.00 -8.24 3.48
C ILE A 13 6.69 -7.42 4.57
N VAL A 14 7.96 -7.06 4.38
CA VAL A 14 8.69 -6.21 5.33
C VAL A 14 8.06 -4.82 5.42
N ILE A 15 7.71 -4.20 4.29
CA ILE A 15 7.02 -2.90 4.29
C ILE A 15 5.65 -3.02 4.97
N ALA A 16 4.89 -4.09 4.70
CA ALA A 16 3.62 -4.35 5.38
C ALA A 16 3.79 -4.39 6.90
N ALA A 17 4.82 -5.08 7.40
CA ALA A 17 5.10 -5.17 8.83
C ALA A 17 5.48 -3.80 9.41
N ILE A 18 6.32 -3.02 8.72
CA ILE A 18 6.72 -1.67 9.17
C ILE A 18 5.50 -0.76 9.29
N VAL A 19 4.66 -0.69 8.25
CA VAL A 19 3.44 0.14 8.24
C VAL A 19 2.51 -0.30 9.36
N ALA A 20 2.21 -1.59 9.47
CA ALA A 20 1.29 -2.10 10.50
C ALA A 20 1.79 -1.85 11.93
N ILE A 21 3.09 -2.07 12.19
CA ILE A 21 3.70 -1.81 13.50
C ILE A 21 3.63 -0.31 13.82
N GLN A 22 3.99 0.54 12.86
CA GLN A 22 3.98 1.98 13.05
C GLN A 22 2.58 2.50 13.36
N THR A 23 1.56 2.10 12.59
CA THR A 23 0.16 2.50 12.82
C THR A 23 -0.31 2.14 14.23
N VAL A 24 0.11 0.99 14.76
CA VAL A 24 -0.27 0.56 16.12
C VAL A 24 0.52 1.28 17.21
N LEU A 25 1.81 1.55 16.96
CA LEU A 25 2.70 2.15 17.96
C LEU A 25 2.62 3.66 18.02
N GLU A 26 2.34 4.35 16.92
CA GLU A 26 2.35 5.81 16.85
C GLU A 26 1.49 6.47 17.94
N PRO A 27 0.24 6.03 18.22
CA PRO A 27 -0.58 6.65 19.27
C PRO A 27 0.02 6.57 20.68
N ILE A 28 1.03 5.71 20.89
CA ILE A 28 1.68 5.53 22.20
C ILE A 28 2.71 6.65 22.44
N TYR A 29 3.35 7.17 21.39
CA TYR A 29 4.47 8.10 21.53
C TYR A 29 4.31 9.42 20.74
N HIS A 30 3.31 9.52 19.88
CA HIS A 30 2.99 10.71 19.11
C HIS A 30 1.50 11.04 19.20
N THR A 31 1.19 12.32 19.31
CA THR A 31 -0.18 12.83 19.25
C THR A 31 -0.25 13.84 18.11
N SER A 32 -1.05 13.54 17.09
CA SER A 32 -1.19 14.39 15.91
C SER A 32 -1.77 15.76 16.27
N THR A 33 -1.09 16.81 15.86
CA THR A 33 -1.54 18.22 15.96
C THR A 33 -1.49 18.89 14.59
N GLU A 34 -2.03 20.10 14.45
CA GLU A 34 -1.94 20.85 13.18
C GLU A 34 -0.49 21.16 12.77
N GLU A 35 0.39 21.43 13.74
CA GLU A 35 1.82 21.71 13.49
C GLU A 35 2.64 20.43 13.28
N SER A 36 2.15 19.29 13.79
CA SER A 36 2.83 17.98 13.68
C SER A 36 1.79 16.88 13.41
N PRO A 37 1.27 16.80 12.17
CA PRO A 37 0.16 15.91 11.84
C PRO A 37 0.53 14.42 11.91
N HIS A 38 1.82 14.10 11.77
CA HIS A 38 2.38 12.75 11.84
C HIS A 38 3.75 12.75 12.51
N SER A 39 4.15 11.62 13.08
CA SER A 39 5.51 11.42 13.59
C SER A 39 6.53 11.35 12.45
N SER A 40 7.76 11.80 12.69
CA SER A 40 8.84 11.84 11.68
C SER A 40 9.17 10.47 11.04
N ALA A 41 8.80 9.37 11.69
CA ALA A 41 8.90 8.04 11.09
C ALA A 41 8.09 7.92 9.78
N TRP A 42 6.93 8.57 9.71
CA TRP A 42 6.09 8.56 8.51
C TRP A 42 6.71 9.26 7.31
N ASP A 43 7.66 10.18 7.50
CA ASP A 43 8.38 10.79 6.38
C ASP A 43 9.13 9.74 5.57
N TYR A 44 9.68 8.71 6.24
CA TYR A 44 10.36 7.59 5.58
C TYR A 44 9.38 6.50 5.13
N ILE A 45 8.38 6.19 5.96
CA ILE A 45 7.40 5.13 5.67
C ILE A 45 6.53 5.50 4.48
N ASN A 46 6.23 6.79 4.27
CA ASN A 46 5.49 7.25 3.09
C ASN A 46 6.27 6.97 1.80
N TRP A 47 7.58 7.21 1.77
CA TRP A 47 8.42 6.85 0.61
C TRP A 47 8.46 5.34 0.36
N LEU A 48 8.60 4.53 1.42
CA LEU A 48 8.52 3.07 1.30
C LEU A 48 7.14 2.62 0.78
N SER A 49 6.08 3.28 1.24
CA SER A 49 4.71 3.02 0.82
C SER A 49 4.53 3.28 -0.67
N VAL A 50 5.02 4.42 -1.19
CA VAL A 50 5.03 4.72 -2.63
C VAL A 50 5.69 3.60 -3.43
N ILE A 51 6.88 3.19 -3.03
CA ILE A 51 7.63 2.12 -3.71
C ILE A 51 6.81 0.82 -3.71
N SER A 52 6.23 0.46 -2.55
CA SER A 52 5.42 -0.75 -2.44
C SER A 52 4.15 -0.70 -3.29
N ILE A 53 3.50 0.47 -3.39
CA ILE A 53 2.32 0.68 -4.21
C ILE A 53 2.68 0.53 -5.69
N ILE A 54 3.75 1.18 -6.16
CA ILE A 54 4.20 1.08 -7.56
C ILE A 54 4.45 -0.38 -7.93
N VAL A 55 5.21 -1.09 -7.09
CA VAL A 55 5.50 -2.51 -7.29
C VAL A 55 4.22 -3.34 -7.24
N GLY A 56 3.33 -3.09 -6.29
CA GLY A 56 2.04 -3.75 -6.14
C GLY A 56 1.13 -3.57 -7.35
N VAL A 57 1.07 -2.36 -7.92
CA VAL A 57 0.34 -2.06 -9.16
C VAL A 57 0.94 -2.83 -10.33
N ILE A 58 2.28 -2.81 -10.50
CA ILE A 58 2.95 -3.51 -11.61
C ILE A 58 2.68 -5.02 -11.54
N PHE A 59 2.94 -5.67 -10.41
CA PHE A 59 2.73 -7.12 -10.27
C PHE A 59 1.26 -7.50 -10.22
N GLY A 60 0.40 -6.64 -9.67
CA GLY A 60 -1.05 -6.77 -9.73
C GLY A 60 -1.55 -6.76 -11.17
N TYR A 61 -1.10 -5.81 -11.98
CA TYR A 61 -1.45 -5.73 -13.39
C TYR A 61 -0.95 -6.95 -14.18
N ILE A 62 0.28 -7.41 -13.91
CA ILE A 62 0.81 -8.62 -14.56
C ILE A 62 -0.04 -9.85 -14.20
N ARG A 63 -0.45 -10.01 -12.94
CA ARG A 63 -1.32 -11.12 -12.53
C ARG A 63 -2.71 -11.01 -13.17
N MET A 64 -3.31 -9.82 -13.12
CA MET A 64 -4.64 -9.53 -13.68
C MET A 64 -4.68 -9.75 -15.20
N SER A 65 -3.68 -9.27 -15.94
CA SER A 65 -3.61 -9.42 -17.40
C SER A 65 -3.43 -10.86 -17.86
N ARG A 66 -2.95 -11.75 -16.98
CA ARG A 66 -2.84 -13.20 -17.24
C ARG A 66 -4.09 -13.98 -16.80
N ALA A 67 -4.91 -13.41 -15.92
CA ALA A 67 -6.16 -14.01 -15.46
C ALA A 67 -7.27 -13.80 -16.51
N GLY A 68 -7.17 -14.53 -17.63
CA GLY A 68 -8.12 -14.49 -18.74
C GLY A 68 -9.31 -15.45 -18.58
N ALA A 69 -10.08 -15.65 -19.66
CA ALA A 69 -11.32 -16.44 -19.69
C ALA A 69 -11.18 -17.89 -19.21
N ASP A 70 -9.98 -18.48 -19.32
CA ASP A 70 -9.70 -19.86 -18.91
C ASP A 70 -9.29 -19.99 -17.43
N SER A 71 -9.21 -18.87 -16.70
CA SER A 71 -8.84 -18.86 -15.28
C SER A 71 -10.00 -19.32 -14.41
N SER A 72 -9.69 -19.93 -13.27
CA SER A 72 -10.73 -20.18 -12.26
C SER A 72 -11.31 -18.85 -11.76
N VAL A 73 -12.60 -18.86 -11.40
CA VAL A 73 -13.29 -17.68 -10.86
C VAL A 73 -12.54 -17.10 -9.65
N GLN A 74 -11.96 -17.96 -8.82
CA GLN A 74 -11.18 -17.55 -7.66
C GLN A 74 -9.90 -16.79 -8.06
N GLU A 75 -9.18 -17.26 -9.07
CA GLU A 75 -7.98 -16.57 -9.56
C GLU A 75 -8.32 -15.24 -10.23
N PHE A 76 -9.40 -15.22 -11.01
CA PHE A 76 -9.89 -13.99 -11.63
C PHE A 76 -10.22 -12.92 -10.58
N ILE A 77 -10.99 -13.27 -9.55
CA ILE A 77 -11.34 -12.35 -8.47
C ILE A 77 -10.07 -11.91 -7.73
N ALA A 78 -9.21 -12.84 -7.32
CA ALA A 78 -8.00 -12.51 -6.56
C ALA A 78 -7.06 -11.58 -7.33
N ALA A 79 -6.85 -11.81 -8.63
CA ALA A 79 -5.98 -10.99 -9.46
C ALA A 79 -6.54 -9.57 -9.66
N ASN A 80 -7.84 -9.45 -9.94
CA ASN A 80 -8.52 -8.16 -10.09
C ASN A 80 -8.56 -7.39 -8.76
N THR A 81 -8.92 -8.04 -7.66
CA THR A 81 -8.96 -7.42 -6.33
C THR A 81 -7.60 -6.88 -5.93
N MET A 82 -6.50 -7.59 -6.20
CA MET A 82 -5.17 -7.06 -5.89
C MET A 82 -4.82 -5.85 -6.74
N PHE A 83 -5.02 -5.92 -8.07
CA PHE A 83 -4.70 -4.78 -8.95
C PHE A 83 -5.52 -3.54 -8.59
N TYR A 84 -6.86 -3.67 -8.53
CA TYR A 84 -7.73 -2.55 -8.19
C TYR A 84 -7.57 -2.10 -6.73
N GLY A 85 -7.22 -3.01 -5.82
CA GLY A 85 -6.87 -2.69 -4.44
C GLY A 85 -5.65 -1.77 -4.37
N PHE A 86 -4.57 -2.10 -5.09
CA PHE A 86 -3.40 -1.23 -5.16
C PHE A 86 -3.68 0.09 -5.86
N MET A 87 -4.50 0.11 -6.90
CA MET A 87 -4.94 1.36 -7.55
C MET A 87 -5.74 2.24 -6.59
N PHE A 88 -6.67 1.66 -5.84
CA PHE A 88 -7.44 2.36 -4.82
C PHE A 88 -6.51 2.96 -3.76
N VAL A 89 -5.60 2.15 -3.21
CA VAL A 89 -4.62 2.59 -2.22
C VAL A 89 -3.70 3.68 -2.78
N ALA A 90 -3.27 3.58 -4.03
CA ALA A 90 -2.47 4.62 -4.68
C ALA A 90 -3.19 5.97 -4.73
N ILE A 91 -4.47 5.95 -5.12
CA ILE A 91 -5.30 7.17 -5.23
C ILE A 91 -5.46 7.81 -3.87
N ILE A 92 -5.91 7.06 -2.86
CA ILE A 92 -6.16 7.63 -1.53
C ILE A 92 -4.87 8.09 -0.86
N PHE A 93 -3.77 7.34 -1.04
CA PHE A 93 -2.46 7.69 -0.49
C PHE A 93 -1.93 8.99 -1.09
N LEU A 94 -1.87 9.08 -2.43
CA LEU A 94 -1.34 10.26 -3.11
C LEU A 94 -2.20 11.49 -2.85
N TRP A 95 -3.52 11.34 -2.87
CA TRP A 95 -4.44 12.42 -2.52
C TRP A 95 -4.17 12.95 -1.11
N ASN A 96 -4.02 12.06 -0.12
CA ASN A 96 -3.83 12.47 1.27
C ASN A 96 -2.43 13.01 1.53
N TRP A 97 -1.40 12.41 0.92
CA TRP A 97 -0.01 12.80 1.09
C TRP A 97 0.30 14.17 0.48
N PHE A 98 -0.24 14.45 -0.71
CA PHE A 98 -0.15 15.78 -1.34
C PHE A 98 -0.91 16.86 -0.55
N GLY A 99 -2.00 16.47 0.11
CA GLY A 99 -2.73 17.37 1.00
C GLY A 99 -1.89 17.86 2.19
N ILE A 100 -1.01 17.02 2.75
CA ILE A 100 -0.18 17.35 3.92
C ILE A 100 1.22 17.88 3.58
N SER A 101 1.71 17.69 2.36
CA SER A 101 3.05 18.12 1.96
C SER A 101 3.12 19.55 1.41
N ASP A 102 2.05 20.34 1.55
CA ASP A 102 1.80 21.64 0.92
C ASP A 102 1.87 21.65 -0.63
N VAL A 103 2.28 20.54 -1.25
CA VAL A 103 2.23 20.30 -2.70
C VAL A 103 0.79 19.91 -3.06
N GLY A 104 -0.14 20.88 -3.01
CA GLY A 104 -1.55 20.66 -3.35
C GLY A 104 -2.51 20.74 -2.17
N SER A 105 -2.16 21.51 -1.13
CA SER A 105 -3.10 21.87 -0.04
C SER A 105 -4.41 22.45 -0.59
N ASP A 106 -4.33 23.27 -1.65
CA ASP A 106 -5.49 23.84 -2.37
C ASP A 106 -6.29 22.80 -3.17
N PHE A 107 -5.64 21.72 -3.63
CA PHE A 107 -6.27 20.71 -4.49
C PHE A 107 -7.21 19.77 -3.74
N THR A 108 -6.99 19.61 -2.42
CA THR A 108 -7.70 18.61 -1.61
C THR A 108 -8.76 19.21 -0.70
N ALA A 109 -8.67 20.50 -0.35
CA ALA A 109 -9.68 21.34 0.33
C ALA A 109 -10.55 20.62 1.40
N VAL A 110 -9.97 19.75 2.20
CA VAL A 110 -10.63 19.01 3.29
C VAL A 110 -9.95 19.27 4.62
N GLY A 111 -10.73 19.23 5.71
CA GLY A 111 -10.23 19.39 7.07
C GLY A 111 -9.42 18.20 7.59
N HIS A 112 -8.70 18.43 8.69
CA HIS A 112 -7.82 17.46 9.35
C HIS A 112 -8.50 16.12 9.68
N ASN A 113 -9.76 16.15 10.15
CA ASN A 113 -10.51 14.94 10.51
C ASN A 113 -10.71 13.99 9.33
N THR A 114 -11.04 14.51 8.14
CA THR A 114 -11.22 13.69 6.94
C THR A 114 -9.90 13.05 6.50
N ARG A 115 -8.80 13.82 6.53
CA ARG A 115 -7.46 13.31 6.20
C ARG A 115 -7.00 12.22 7.14
N SER A 116 -7.27 12.37 8.43
CA SER A 116 -6.97 11.36 9.45
C SER A 116 -7.71 10.04 9.17
N LEU A 117 -9.00 10.09 8.81
CA LEU A 117 -9.75 8.89 8.43
C LEU A 117 -9.19 8.20 7.18
N VAL A 118 -8.75 8.97 6.19
CA VAL A 118 -8.12 8.42 4.98
C VAL A 118 -6.78 7.75 5.30
N TRP A 119 -5.98 8.32 6.20
CA TRP A 119 -4.75 7.69 6.69
C TRP A 119 -5.05 6.37 7.40
N ILE A 120 -6.03 6.32 8.29
CA ILE A 120 -6.43 5.08 8.97
C ILE A 120 -6.86 4.00 7.97
N LEU A 121 -7.63 4.38 6.95
CA LEU A 121 -8.05 3.43 5.90
C LEU A 121 -6.84 2.92 5.09
N PHE A 122 -5.93 3.81 4.74
CA PHE A 122 -4.69 3.47 4.05
C PHE A 122 -3.83 2.51 4.89
N ASP A 123 -3.59 2.85 6.15
CA ASP A 123 -2.81 2.08 7.11
C ASP A 123 -3.39 0.68 7.36
N ALA A 124 -4.71 0.54 7.33
CA ALA A 124 -5.38 -0.76 7.46
C ALA A 124 -5.29 -1.60 6.17
N THR A 125 -5.28 -0.95 5.00
CA THR A 125 -5.39 -1.65 3.70
C THR A 125 -4.04 -2.00 3.08
N LEU A 126 -3.05 -1.10 3.13
CA LEU A 126 -1.76 -1.32 2.50
C LEU A 126 -1.02 -2.56 3.04
N PRO A 127 -0.93 -2.81 4.37
CA PRO A 127 -0.29 -4.00 4.89
C PRO A 127 -0.92 -5.30 4.39
N LEU A 128 -2.26 -5.33 4.28
CA LEU A 128 -2.99 -6.50 3.79
C LEU A 128 -2.69 -6.77 2.32
N LEU A 129 -2.70 -5.73 1.48
CA LEU A 129 -2.38 -5.85 0.06
C LEU A 129 -0.92 -6.24 -0.18
N ASN A 130 0.02 -5.59 0.53
CA ASN A 130 1.44 -5.89 0.46
C ASN A 130 1.73 -7.32 0.94
N GLY A 131 1.11 -7.74 2.04
CA GLY A 131 1.23 -9.11 2.57
C GLY A 131 0.70 -10.14 1.59
N ALA A 132 -0.51 -9.93 1.05
CA ALA A 132 -1.14 -10.84 0.09
C ALA A 132 -0.33 -10.97 -1.21
N MET A 133 0.07 -9.85 -1.80
CA MET A 133 0.90 -9.83 -3.01
C MET A 133 2.28 -10.43 -2.74
N GLY A 134 2.92 -10.07 -1.64
CA GLY A 134 4.25 -10.59 -1.30
C GLY A 134 4.25 -12.10 -1.13
N MET A 135 3.25 -12.64 -0.43
CA MET A 135 3.07 -14.09 -0.31
C MET A 135 2.79 -14.77 -1.66
N HIS A 136 1.99 -14.14 -2.53
CA HIS A 136 1.75 -14.66 -3.87
C HIS A 136 3.03 -14.71 -4.72
N LEU A 137 3.86 -13.67 -4.68
CA LEU A 137 5.12 -13.62 -5.43
C LEU A 137 6.12 -14.67 -4.93
N ILE A 138 6.20 -14.89 -3.62
CA ILE A 138 7.05 -15.94 -3.05
C ILE A 138 6.55 -17.33 -3.50
N ARG A 139 5.25 -17.61 -3.40
CA ARG A 139 4.69 -18.92 -3.78
C ARG A 139 4.83 -19.19 -5.28
N SER A 140 4.54 -18.20 -6.12
CA SER A 140 4.68 -18.34 -7.57
C SER A 140 6.13 -18.47 -8.03
N SER A 141 7.10 -17.99 -7.25
CA SER A 141 8.52 -18.19 -7.54
C SER A 141 9.04 -19.60 -7.25
N ALA A 142 8.34 -20.38 -6.41
CA ALA A 142 8.71 -21.75 -6.09
C ALA A 142 8.12 -22.77 -7.09
N SER A 143 7.14 -22.36 -7.89
CA SER A 143 6.50 -23.17 -8.93
C SER A 143 7.08 -22.96 -10.34
N GLU A 144 8.02 -22.02 -10.50
CA GLU A 144 8.78 -21.75 -11.73
C GLU A 144 10.19 -22.37 -11.64
#